data_AF-A0A0B7C6B4-F1
#
_entry.id   AF-A0A0B7C6B4-F1
#
_cell.length_a   1.000
_cell.length_b   1.000
_cell.length_c   1.000
_cell.angle_alpha   90.00
_cell.angle_beta   90.00
_cell.angle_gamma   90.00
#
_symmetry.space_group_name_H-M   'P 1'
#
loop_
_entity.id
_entity.type
_entity.pdbx_description
1 polymer ?
#
loop_
_entity_poly.entity_id
_entity_poly.type
_entity_poly.pdbx_seq_one_letter_code
_entity_poly.pdbx_strand_id
1 'polypeptide(L)'
;LFLVISSTTMDPEQIVRLRERLLQCAVCMDEYKDPRILPCHHTLCFECIESIVQSSSSTGRFFKCPQCRADTAVPIGGAKELPINFYIISLQDELGIKVS
;
A
#
# COMPACT_ATOMS: atom_id res chain seq x y z
N LEU A 1 39.26 -16.33 -6.21
CA LEU A 1 38.41 -15.52 -5.31
C LEU A 1 37.44 -14.72 -6.20
N PHE A 2 36.20 -14.53 -5.74
CA PHE A 2 35.03 -14.07 -6.50
C PHE A 2 34.23 -15.18 -7.20
N LEU A 3 33.80 -16.14 -6.39
CA LEU A 3 32.61 -16.95 -6.61
C LEU A 3 31.36 -16.09 -6.39
N VAL A 4 31.03 -15.19 -7.32
CA VAL A 4 29.71 -14.51 -7.32
C VAL A 4 29.21 -14.35 -8.74
N ILE A 5 29.14 -15.49 -9.43
CA ILE A 5 28.15 -15.68 -10.50
C ILE A 5 27.29 -16.87 -10.05
N SER A 6 26.44 -16.64 -9.06
CA SER A 6 25.33 -17.54 -8.73
C SER A 6 24.04 -16.86 -9.19
N SER A 7 23.68 -17.15 -10.44
CA SER A 7 22.32 -17.47 -10.89
C SER A 7 21.16 -16.64 -10.29
N THR A 8 20.70 -15.63 -11.04
CA THR A 8 19.31 -15.18 -11.34
C THR A 8 18.08 -15.55 -10.47
N THR A 9 18.20 -16.00 -9.22
CA THR A 9 17.06 -16.35 -8.37
C THR A 9 17.19 -15.70 -7.00
N MET A 10 16.21 -14.90 -6.61
CA MET A 10 16.14 -14.26 -5.29
C MET A 10 15.88 -15.32 -4.20
N ASP A 11 16.56 -15.19 -3.06
CA ASP A 11 16.37 -16.05 -1.89
C ASP A 11 14.94 -15.87 -1.32
N PRO A 12 14.21 -16.95 -0.98
CA PRO A 12 12.87 -16.86 -0.38
C PRO A 12 12.77 -15.89 0.80
N GLU A 13 13.78 -15.81 1.69
CA GLU A 13 13.76 -14.85 2.80
C GLU A 13 13.81 -13.39 2.31
N GLN A 14 14.55 -13.14 1.22
CA GLN A 14 14.60 -11.82 0.59
C GLN A 14 13.24 -11.45 -0.02
N ILE A 15 12.53 -12.41 -0.62
CA ILE A 15 11.18 -12.21 -1.16
C ILE A 15 10.19 -11.86 -0.04
N VAL A 16 10.22 -12.60 1.08
CA VAL A 16 9.36 -12.31 2.25
C VAL A 16 9.59 -10.89 2.76
N ARG A 17 10.85 -10.51 3.00
CA ARG A 17 11.20 -9.15 3.46
C ARG A 17 10.79 -8.06 2.47
N LEU A 18 10.87 -8.34 1.17
CA LEU A 18 10.42 -7.40 0.15
C LEU A 18 8.91 -7.24 0.15
N ARG A 19 8.15 -8.33 0.34
CA ARG A 19 6.68 -8.26 0.46
C ARG A 19 6.28 -7.43 1.66
N GLU A 20 6.85 -7.68 2.83
CA GLU A 20 6.59 -6.89 4.04
C GLU A 20 6.88 -5.39 3.82
N ARG A 21 7.98 -5.07 3.12
CA ARG A 21 8.37 -3.67 2.91
C ARG A 21 7.54 -2.94 1.83
N LEU A 22 7.11 -3.65 0.79
CA LEU A 22 6.53 -3.03 -0.41
C LEU A 22 5.00 -3.16 -0.50
N LEU A 23 4.44 -4.20 0.13
CA LEU A 23 3.04 -4.58 -0.06
C LEU A 23 2.20 -4.42 1.20
N GLN A 24 2.77 -3.89 2.29
CA GLN A 24 2.08 -3.72 3.56
C GLN A 24 1.51 -2.30 3.73
N CYS A 25 0.26 -2.23 4.16
CA CYS A 25 -0.41 -1.00 4.51
C CYS A 25 0.10 -0.46 5.85
N ALA A 26 0.48 0.82 5.88
CA ALA A 26 1.00 1.49 7.07
C ALA A 26 -0.05 1.72 8.19
N VAL A 27 -1.32 1.38 7.96
CA VAL A 27 -2.42 1.58 8.92
C VAL A 27 -2.81 0.25 9.58
N CYS A 28 -3.21 -0.75 8.80
CA CYS A 28 -3.58 -2.06 9.35
C CYS A 28 -2.38 -3.00 9.55
N MET A 29 -1.20 -2.65 9.03
CA MET A 29 0.00 -3.48 9.06
C MET A 29 -0.22 -4.87 8.43
N ASP A 30 -1.16 -4.98 7.50
CA ASP A 30 -1.39 -6.17 6.67
C ASP A 30 -1.08 -5.84 5.20
N GLU A 31 -1.03 -6.88 4.36
CA GLU A 31 -0.92 -6.71 2.91
C GLU A 31 -2.08 -5.86 2.35
N TYR A 32 -1.79 -5.02 1.36
CA TYR A 32 -2.78 -4.10 0.80
C TYR A 32 -4.02 -4.83 0.27
N LYS A 33 -5.21 -4.36 0.69
CA LYS A 33 -6.52 -4.77 0.17
C LYS A 33 -7.20 -3.55 -0.44
N ASP A 34 -7.57 -3.64 -1.71
CA ASP A 34 -8.06 -2.51 -2.51
C ASP A 34 -7.15 -1.25 -2.32
N PRO A 35 -5.89 -1.31 -2.78
CA PRO A 35 -4.92 -0.24 -2.57
C PRO A 35 -5.35 1.04 -3.30
N ARG A 36 -5.54 2.13 -2.56
CA ARG A 36 -5.83 3.46 -3.13
C ARG A 36 -4.65 4.39 -2.98
N ILE A 37 -4.33 5.11 -4.04
CA ILE A 37 -3.25 6.11 -4.05
C ILE A 37 -3.80 7.48 -3.65
N LEU A 38 -3.14 8.10 -2.67
CA LEU A 38 -3.44 9.46 -2.24
C LEU A 38 -2.73 10.48 -3.15
N PRO A 39 -3.14 11.77 -3.15
CA PRO A 39 -2.44 12.83 -3.90
C PRO A 39 -0.97 13.01 -3.52
N CYS A 40 -0.58 12.59 -2.31
CA CYS A 40 0.81 12.56 -1.87
C CYS A 40 1.59 11.30 -2.31
N HIS A 41 1.00 10.47 -3.17
CA HIS A 41 1.53 9.20 -3.71
C HIS A 41 1.74 8.06 -2.73
N HIS A 42 1.35 8.21 -1.46
CA HIS A 42 1.25 7.09 -0.53
C HIS A 42 0.00 6.25 -0.81
N THR A 43 0.10 4.95 -0.50
CA THR A 43 -0.97 3.98 -0.75
C THR A 43 -1.49 3.43 0.58
N LEU A 44 -2.80 3.31 0.71
CA LEU A 44 -3.50 2.72 1.84
C LEU A 44 -4.62 1.79 1.34
N CYS A 45 -5.06 0.85 2.17
CA CYS A 45 -6.27 0.08 1.89
C CYS A 45 -7.50 1.01 1.87
N PHE A 46 -8.46 0.74 1.00
CA PHE A 46 -9.72 1.48 0.95
C PHE A 46 -10.41 1.57 2.32
N GLU A 47 -10.59 0.45 3.02
CA GLU A 47 -11.23 0.41 4.35
C GLU A 47 -10.45 1.22 5.42
N CYS A 48 -9.12 1.26 5.31
CA CYS A 48 -8.29 2.08 6.20
C CYS A 48 -8.54 3.57 5.97
N ILE A 49 -8.69 3.99 4.71
CA ILE A 49 -9.03 5.37 4.38
C ILE A 49 -10.43 5.72 4.88
N GLU A 50 -11.42 4.85 4.66
CA GLU A 50 -12.78 5.08 5.16
C GLU A 50 -12.80 5.26 6.68
N SER A 51 -12.11 4.39 7.42
CA SER A 51 -12.01 4.48 8.88
C SER A 51 -11.39 5.80 9.34
N ILE A 52 -10.34 6.28 8.67
CA ILE A 52 -9.70 7.57 8.96
C ILE A 52 -10.68 8.74 8.68
N VAL A 53 -11.37 8.71 7.54
CA VAL A 53 -12.32 9.77 7.16
C VAL A 53 -13.48 9.82 8.15
N GLN A 54 -14.03 8.67 8.54
CA GLN A 54 -15.14 8.56 9.49
C GLN A 54 -14.76 8.96 10.92
N SER A 55 -13.52 8.70 11.34
CA SER A 55 -13.01 9.09 12.66
C SER A 55 -12.54 10.56 12.72
N SER A 56 -12.38 11.22 11.57
CA SER A 56 -12.02 12.63 11.52
C SER A 56 -13.19 13.52 11.96
N SER A 57 -12.93 14.41 12.93
CA SER A 57 -13.91 15.40 13.42
C SER A 57 -14.15 16.56 12.45
N SER A 58 -13.36 16.64 11.38
CA SER A 58 -13.63 17.49 10.21
C SER A 58 -14.90 17.05 9.48
N THR A 59 -15.45 17.90 8.62
CA THR A 59 -16.65 17.67 7.80
C THR A 59 -16.53 16.50 6.78
N GLY A 60 -15.64 15.53 6.99
CA GLY A 60 -15.36 14.41 6.11
C GLY A 60 -14.68 14.80 4.79
N ARG A 61 -14.26 16.07 4.65
CA ARG A 61 -13.72 16.61 3.39
C ARG A 61 -12.20 16.47 3.24
N PHE A 62 -11.47 16.37 4.35
CA PHE A 62 -10.02 16.24 4.35
C PHE A 62 -9.58 15.31 5.46
N PHE A 63 -8.47 14.62 5.23
CA PHE A 63 -7.73 13.90 6.28
C PHE A 63 -6.23 14.03 6.07
N LYS A 64 -5.45 13.77 7.11
CA LYS A 64 -3.98 13.76 7.05
C LYS A 64 -3.49 12.36 6.69
N CYS A 65 -2.63 12.27 5.68
CA CYS A 65 -1.96 11.00 5.35
C CYS A 65 -1.19 10.48 6.58
N PRO A 66 -1.39 9.23 7.03
CA PRO A 66 -0.67 8.66 8.18
C PRO A 66 0.84 8.56 7.98
N GLN A 67 1.32 8.46 6.73
CA GLN A 67 2.74 8.27 6.42
C GLN A 67 3.52 9.59 6.36
N CYS A 68 2.94 10.65 5.77
CA CYS A 68 3.67 11.91 5.56
C CYS A 68 2.97 13.17 6.12
N ARG A 69 1.75 13.03 6.68
CA ARG A 69 0.92 14.12 7.21
C ARG A 69 0.49 15.16 6.18
N ALA A 70 0.64 14.89 4.89
CA ALA A 70 0.06 15.72 3.83
C ALA A 70 -1.47 15.72 3.92
N ASP A 71 -2.09 16.86 3.62
CA ASP A 71 -3.55 16.95 3.49
C ASP A 71 -4.02 16.18 2.26
N THR A 72 -5.06 15.38 2.44
CA THR A 72 -5.74 14.66 1.38
C THR A 72 -7.19 15.07 1.35
N ALA A 73 -7.63 15.65 0.23
CA ALA A 73 -9.03 15.92 -0.03
C ALA A 73 -9.77 14.61 -0.31
N VAL A 74 -10.93 14.43 0.32
CA VAL A 74 -11.85 13.33 0.03
C VAL A 74 -12.73 13.75 -1.16
N PRO A 75 -12.79 12.96 -2.25
CA PRO A 75 -13.67 13.26 -3.38
C PRO A 75 -15.15 13.33 -2.98
N ILE A 76 -15.97 13.98 -3.81
CA ILE A 76 -17.42 14.14 -3.56
C ILE A 76 -18.12 12.77 -3.41
N GLY A 77 -17.69 11.74 -4.16
CA GLY A 77 -18.20 10.38 -4.05
C GLY A 77 -17.60 9.55 -2.90
N GLY A 78 -16.79 10.16 -2.04
CA GLY A 78 -16.12 9.49 -0.93
C GLY A 78 -14.76 8.87 -1.29
N ALA A 79 -14.19 8.10 -0.36
CA ALA A 79 -12.87 7.50 -0.49
C ALA A 79 -12.76 6.50 -1.66
N LYS A 80 -13.88 5.90 -2.10
CA LYS A 80 -13.92 4.92 -3.19
C LYS A 80 -13.54 5.50 -4.56
N GLU A 81 -13.64 6.82 -4.71
CA GLU A 81 -13.28 7.55 -5.93
C GLU A 81 -11.80 7.87 -6.00
N LEU A 82 -11.04 7.59 -4.93
CA LEU A 82 -9.58 7.67 -5.01
C LEU A 82 -9.07 6.60 -6.00
N PRO A 83 -8.06 6.89 -6.83
CA PRO A 83 -7.60 5.94 -7.83
C PRO A 83 -7.04 4.67 -7.17
N ILE A 84 -7.31 3.52 -7.78
CA ILE A 84 -6.68 2.26 -7.41
C ILE A 84 -5.20 2.31 -7.82
N ASN A 85 -4.30 1.88 -6.94
CA ASN A 85 -2.90 1.72 -7.27
C ASN A 85 -2.66 0.33 -7.90
N PHE A 86 -2.91 0.24 -9.21
CA PHE A 86 -2.71 -1.01 -9.95
C PHE A 86 -1.28 -1.54 -9.91
N TYR A 87 -0.28 -0.67 -9.67
CA TYR A 87 1.11 -1.11 -9.53
C TYR A 87 1.32 -2.01 -8.33
N ILE A 88 0.67 -1.71 -7.19
CA ILE A 88 0.72 -2.59 -6.01
C ILE A 88 0.08 -3.94 -6.31
N ILE A 89 -1.03 -3.96 -7.05
CA ILE A 89 -1.70 -5.21 -7.46
C ILE A 89 -0.76 -6.04 -8.34
N SER A 90 -0.12 -5.43 -9.34
CA SER A 90 0.87 -6.12 -10.17
C SER A 90 2.04 -6.66 -9.37
N LEU A 91 2.56 -5.90 -8.39
CA LEU A 91 3.63 -6.39 -7.52
C LEU A 91 3.19 -7.52 -6.59
N GLN A 92 1.93 -7.51 -6.11
CA GLN A 92 1.36 -8.61 -5.33
C GLN A 92 1.28 -9.89 -6.16
N ASP A 93 0.93 -9.79 -7.44
CA ASP A 93 0.89 -10.92 -8.37
C ASP A 93 2.31 -11.44 -8.68
N GLU A 94 3.27 -10.54 -8.94
CA GLU A 94 4.65 -10.89 -9.26
C GLU A 94 5.40 -11.51 -8.08
N LEU A 95 5.23 -10.96 -6.88
CA LEU A 95 5.80 -11.49 -5.64
C LEU A 95 4.91 -12.59 -5.02
N GLY A 96 3.79 -12.89 -5.67
CA GLY A 96 2.77 -13.88 -5.35
C GLY A 96 3.19 -15.33 -5.58
N ILE A 97 4.49 -15.65 -5.51
CA ILE A 97 4.93 -17.04 -5.35
C ILE A 97 4.23 -17.57 -4.10
N LYS A 98 3.25 -18.44 -4.31
CA LYS A 98 2.67 -19.26 -3.25
C LYS A 98 3.80 -20.14 -2.72
N VAL A 99 4.45 -19.70 -1.65
CA VAL A 99 5.19 -20.62 -0.78
C VAL A 99 4.11 -21.38 -0.01
N SER A 100 3.57 -22.40 -0.67
CA SER A 100 2.73 -23.44 -0.07
C SER A 100 3.58 -24.69 0.16
#